data_AF-A0A956ZDR0-F1
#
_entry.id   AF-A0A956ZDR0-F1
#
_cell.length_a   1.000
_cell.length_b   1.000
_cell.length_c   1.000
_cell.angle_alpha   90.00
_cell.angle_beta   90.00
_cell.angle_gamma   90.00
#
_symmetry.space_group_name_H-M   'P 1'
#
loop_
_entity.id
_entity.type
_entity.pdbx_description
1 polymer ?
#
loop_
_entity_poly.entity_id
_entity_poly.type
_entity_poly.pdbx_seq_one_letter_code
_entity_poly.pdbx_strand_id
1 'polypeptide(L)'
;MYLQSQLEGLESIFMELMPFGVELKRQQVQDFYDKRLDAAKEPVSSVAPTELRRQFNTKANQVRNLVDSAESLGDAGNKLNLIRAAASLPEERSRSVFEPVLQFCKELTFENKADSKLMESILESEELRPVEARMLLAATMFLIAYTVDDNGQQVPLRDILAQFVGLVKAERLLARNDPFLLEAQCALEALELEEAENQI
;
A
#
# COMPACT_ATOMS: atom_id res chain seq x y z
N MET A 1 3.88 8.10 -13.57
CA MET A 1 5.21 7.46 -13.39
C MET A 1 5.69 7.57 -11.95
N TYR A 2 5.69 8.75 -11.31
CA TYR A 2 6.11 8.88 -9.91
C TYR A 2 5.29 8.02 -8.93
N LEU A 3 3.97 8.23 -8.86
CA LEU A 3 3.08 7.48 -7.95
C LEU A 3 3.12 5.97 -8.21
N GLN A 4 3.25 5.54 -9.47
CA GLN A 4 3.41 4.13 -9.83
C GLN A 4 4.68 3.56 -9.20
N SER A 5 5.81 4.26 -9.34
CA SER A 5 7.08 3.85 -8.73
C SER A 5 7.03 3.84 -7.20
N GLN A 6 6.21 4.71 -6.58
CA GLN A 6 6.02 4.71 -5.13
C GLN A 6 5.15 3.52 -4.68
N LEU A 7 4.08 3.24 -5.42
CA LEU A 7 3.22 2.08 -5.18
C LEU A 7 4.00 0.77 -5.29
N GLU A 8 4.80 0.59 -6.35
CA GLU A 8 5.66 -0.59 -6.55
C GLU A 8 6.71 -0.74 -5.43
N GLY A 9 7.23 0.39 -4.95
CA GLY A 9 8.11 0.41 -3.77
C GLY A 9 7.38 -0.03 -2.51
N LEU A 10 6.13 0.44 -2.31
CA LEU A 10 5.31 0.09 -1.16
C LEU A 10 4.92 -1.39 -1.17
N GLU A 11 4.49 -1.90 -2.33
CA GLU A 11 4.20 -3.32 -2.56
C GLU A 11 5.43 -4.19 -2.24
N SER A 12 6.60 -3.82 -2.78
CA SER A 12 7.86 -4.52 -2.51
C SER A 12 8.17 -4.57 -1.02
N ILE A 13 7.93 -3.49 -0.28
CA ILE A 13 8.13 -3.46 1.17
C ILE A 13 7.17 -4.41 1.88
N PHE A 14 5.87 -4.30 1.61
CA PHE A 14 4.84 -5.01 2.37
C PHE A 14 4.77 -6.51 2.02
N MET A 15 5.02 -6.85 0.75
CA MET A 15 4.85 -8.21 0.23
C MET A 15 6.16 -8.99 0.16
N GLU A 16 7.31 -8.32 0.00
CA GLU A 16 8.59 -9.00 -0.21
C GLU A 16 9.63 -8.79 0.91
N LEU A 17 9.62 -7.65 1.60
CA LEU A 17 10.66 -7.33 2.58
C LEU A 17 10.20 -7.58 4.02
N MET A 18 9.07 -6.98 4.42
CA MET A 18 8.52 -7.11 5.77
C MET A 18 8.21 -8.55 6.18
N PRO A 19 7.62 -9.42 5.33
CA PRO A 19 7.35 -10.81 5.71
C PRO A 19 8.61 -11.62 6.02
N PHE A 20 9.76 -11.19 5.49
CA PHE A 20 11.06 -11.81 5.72
C PHE A 20 11.90 -11.06 6.76
N GLY A 21 11.33 -10.06 7.44
CA GLY A 21 12.01 -9.28 8.47
C GLY A 21 13.20 -8.47 7.95
N VAL A 22 13.20 -8.10 6.66
CA VAL A 22 14.29 -7.31 6.08
C VAL A 22 14.21 -5.88 6.62
N GLU A 23 15.29 -5.43 7.25
CA GLU A 23 15.40 -4.06 7.72
C GLU A 23 15.41 -3.09 6.52
N LEU A 24 14.64 -2.00 6.62
CA LEU A 24 14.50 -1.00 5.55
C LEU A 24 15.69 -0.04 5.47
N LYS A 25 16.91 -0.56 5.58
CA LYS A 25 18.15 0.18 5.36
C LYS A 25 18.65 -0.04 3.95
N ARG A 26 19.28 1.01 3.40
CA ARG A 26 19.79 1.01 2.02
C ARG A 26 20.60 -0.24 1.66
N GLN A 27 21.52 -0.69 2.51
CA GLN A 27 22.34 -1.87 2.23
C GLN A 27 21.53 -3.18 2.32
N GLN A 28 20.70 -3.33 3.35
CA GLN A 28 19.92 -4.55 3.59
C GLN A 28 18.91 -4.83 2.47
N VAL A 29 18.27 -3.78 1.94
CA VAL A 29 17.38 -3.87 0.77
C VAL A 29 18.13 -4.38 -0.46
N GLN A 30 19.36 -3.92 -0.70
CA GLN A 30 20.16 -4.37 -1.84
C GLN A 30 20.63 -5.81 -1.67
N ASP A 31 21.14 -6.15 -0.48
CA ASP A 31 21.61 -7.50 -0.18
C ASP A 31 20.48 -8.53 -0.37
N PHE A 32 19.25 -8.18 0.02
CA PHE A 32 18.06 -9.00 -0.23
C PHE A 32 17.84 -9.26 -1.72
N TYR A 33 17.84 -8.21 -2.55
CA TYR A 33 17.59 -8.35 -3.99
C TYR A 33 18.75 -8.98 -4.76
N ASP A 34 20.00 -8.75 -4.35
CA ASP A 34 21.17 -9.41 -4.92
C ASP A 34 21.12 -10.92 -4.65
N LYS A 35 20.75 -11.33 -3.42
CA LYS A 35 20.55 -12.75 -3.09
C LYS A 35 19.45 -13.40 -3.93
N ARG A 36 18.32 -12.71 -4.15
CA ARG A 36 17.25 -13.23 -5.03
C ARG A 36 17.70 -13.31 -6.49
N LEU A 37 18.45 -12.33 -6.97
CA LEU A 37 19.02 -12.33 -8.31
C LEU A 37 19.95 -13.54 -8.51
N ASP A 38 20.80 -13.86 -7.53
CA ASP A 38 21.72 -14.99 -7.64
C ASP A 38 20.97 -16.34 -7.60
N ALA A 39 19.95 -16.47 -6.74
CA ALA A 39 19.08 -17.65 -6.74
C ALA A 39 18.32 -17.83 -8.07
N ALA A 40 17.91 -16.74 -8.72
CA ALA A 40 17.19 -16.77 -9.99
C ALA A 40 18.07 -17.09 -11.22
N LYS A 41 19.40 -17.01 -11.09
CA LYS A 41 20.36 -17.44 -12.14
C LYS A 41 20.64 -18.93 -12.14
N GLU A 42 20.17 -19.67 -11.12
CA GLU A 42 20.11 -21.14 -11.16
C GLU A 42 19.02 -21.60 -12.17
N PRO A 43 19.10 -22.81 -12.76
CA PRO A 43 19.01 -23.07 -14.20
C PRO A 43 17.60 -23.10 -14.82
N VAL A 44 16.71 -22.17 -14.45
CA VAL A 44 15.29 -22.24 -14.84
C VAL A 44 14.85 -21.14 -15.83
N SER A 45 15.64 -20.07 -16.10
CA SER A 45 15.11 -18.93 -16.88
C SER A 45 15.78 -18.65 -18.23
N SER A 46 14.93 -18.35 -19.22
CA SER A 46 15.25 -17.86 -20.57
C SER A 46 15.45 -16.33 -20.63
N VAL A 47 15.45 -15.65 -19.48
CA VAL A 47 15.58 -14.20 -19.40
C VAL A 47 17.06 -13.82 -19.48
N ALA A 48 17.39 -12.84 -20.32
CA ALA A 48 18.75 -12.32 -20.40
C ALA A 48 19.21 -11.87 -19.00
N PRO A 49 20.36 -12.36 -18.47
CA PRO A 49 20.82 -12.05 -17.13
C PRO A 49 20.95 -10.54 -16.83
N THR A 50 21.18 -9.74 -17.87
CA THR A 50 21.23 -8.28 -17.79
C THR A 50 19.87 -7.66 -17.50
N GLU A 51 18.80 -8.20 -18.09
CA GLU A 51 17.43 -7.72 -17.91
C GLU A 51 16.92 -8.05 -16.50
N LEU A 52 17.21 -9.26 -16.03
CA LEU A 52 16.86 -9.68 -14.67
C LEU A 52 17.57 -8.78 -13.63
N ARG A 53 18.87 -8.54 -13.79
CA ARG A 53 19.62 -7.61 -12.94
C ARG A 53 19.02 -6.20 -12.96
N ARG A 54 18.60 -5.72 -14.14
CA ARG A 54 17.94 -4.42 -14.26
C ARG A 54 16.67 -4.35 -13.43
N GLN A 55 15.81 -5.38 -13.50
CA GLN A 55 14.55 -5.42 -12.75
C GLN A 55 14.77 -5.41 -11.24
N PHE A 56 15.69 -6.23 -10.72
CA PHE A 56 16.04 -6.25 -9.30
C PHE A 56 16.60 -4.91 -8.81
N ASN A 57 17.47 -4.29 -9.60
CA ASN A 57 17.99 -2.95 -9.29
C ASN A 57 16.89 -1.88 -9.29
N THR A 58 15.93 -1.96 -10.22
CA THR A 58 14.77 -1.06 -10.24
C THR A 58 13.98 -1.19 -8.95
N LYS A 59 13.60 -2.41 -8.53
CA LYS A 59 12.88 -2.63 -7.27
C LYS A 59 13.64 -2.10 -6.05
N ALA A 60 14.94 -2.42 -5.95
CA ALA A 60 15.77 -1.92 -4.86
C ALA A 60 15.78 -0.38 -4.78
N ASN A 61 15.86 0.29 -5.94
CA ASN A 61 15.83 1.75 -5.98
C ASN A 61 14.46 2.33 -5.63
N GLN A 62 13.37 1.70 -6.05
CA GLN A 62 12.00 2.12 -5.69
C GLN A 62 11.79 2.07 -4.19
N VAL A 63 12.18 0.96 -3.55
CA VAL A 63 12.13 0.79 -2.10
C VAL A 63 12.97 1.87 -1.40
N ARG A 64 14.23 2.05 -1.81
CA ARG A 64 15.13 3.03 -1.20
C ARG A 64 14.58 4.46 -1.28
N ASN A 65 14.09 4.87 -2.45
CA ASN A 65 13.54 6.21 -2.65
C ASN A 65 12.27 6.43 -1.81
N LEU A 66 11.45 5.40 -1.63
CA LEU A 66 10.28 5.45 -0.76
C LEU A 66 10.67 5.53 0.72
N VAL A 67 11.66 4.76 1.15
CA VAL A 67 12.20 4.82 2.53
C VAL A 67 12.75 6.21 2.83
N ASP A 68 13.62 6.76 1.97
CA ASP A 68 14.16 8.12 2.11
C ASP A 68 13.02 9.17 2.22
N SER A 69 11.93 8.94 1.48
CA SER A 69 10.72 9.77 1.54
C SER A 69 9.97 9.63 2.87
N ALA A 70 9.85 8.42 3.40
CA ALA A 70 9.18 8.17 4.69
C ALA A 70 10.00 8.72 5.87
N GLU A 71 11.34 8.67 5.81
CA GLU A 71 12.23 9.27 6.81
C GLU A 71 12.02 10.78 6.95
N SER A 72 11.63 11.46 5.85
CA SER A 72 11.30 12.89 5.89
C SER A 72 9.98 13.20 6.62
N LEU A 73 9.11 12.21 6.76
CA LEU A 73 7.81 12.32 7.44
C LEU A 73 7.86 11.81 8.88
N GLY A 74 8.82 10.96 9.22
CA GLY A 74 8.98 10.36 10.53
C GLY A 74 9.83 9.08 10.46
N ASP A 75 9.50 8.08 11.26
CA ASP A 75 10.16 6.77 11.22
C ASP A 75 9.73 5.97 9.97
N ALA A 76 10.68 5.53 9.15
CA ALA A 76 10.42 4.67 8.00
C ALA A 76 10.10 3.21 8.39
N GLY A 77 10.35 2.80 9.63
CA GLY A 77 9.84 1.55 10.20
C GLY A 77 8.34 1.58 10.46
N ASN A 78 7.73 2.76 10.47
CA ASN A 78 6.29 2.92 10.65
C ASN A 78 5.56 2.73 9.30
N LYS A 79 4.75 1.66 9.21
CA LYS A 79 3.93 1.34 8.03
C LYS A 79 3.09 2.51 7.52
N LEU A 80 2.52 3.31 8.42
CA LEU A 80 1.68 4.45 8.05
C LEU A 80 2.51 5.58 7.41
N ASN A 81 3.74 5.79 7.85
CA ASN A 81 4.63 6.77 7.22
C ASN A 81 5.04 6.33 5.81
N LEU A 82 5.27 5.04 5.60
CA LEU A 82 5.52 4.48 4.27
C LEU A 82 4.30 4.66 3.35
N ILE A 83 3.10 4.32 3.83
CA ILE A 83 1.84 4.53 3.10
C ILE A 83 1.68 6.01 2.74
N ARG A 84 1.84 6.92 3.71
CA ARG A 84 1.74 8.36 3.48
C ARG A 84 2.78 8.86 2.48
N ALA A 85 4.04 8.43 2.61
CA ALA A 85 5.12 8.81 1.70
C ALA A 85 4.84 8.38 0.26
N ALA A 86 4.26 7.19 0.08
CA ALA A 86 3.92 6.62 -1.22
C ALA A 86 2.70 7.30 -1.85
N ALA A 87 1.68 7.58 -1.04
CA ALA A 87 0.43 8.23 -1.44
C ALA A 87 0.60 9.72 -1.77
N SER A 88 1.64 10.36 -1.24
CA SER A 88 1.86 11.81 -1.40
C SER A 88 2.74 12.12 -2.61
N LEU A 89 2.29 13.05 -3.44
CA LEU A 89 3.18 13.82 -4.30
C LEU A 89 4.13 14.68 -3.45
N PRO A 90 5.32 15.07 -3.96
CA PRO A 90 6.30 15.84 -3.20
C PRO A 90 5.72 17.12 -2.55
N GLU A 91 4.84 17.83 -3.26
CA GLU A 91 4.17 19.05 -2.80
C GLU A 91 3.05 18.83 -1.77
N GLU A 92 2.56 17.59 -1.63
CA GLU A 92 1.51 17.22 -0.68
C GLU A 92 2.09 16.86 0.70
N ARG A 93 3.37 16.50 0.78
CA ARG A 93 4.02 15.97 2.00
C ARG A 93 4.06 16.95 3.17
N SER A 94 4.18 18.25 2.88
CA SER A 94 4.20 19.31 3.89
C SER A 94 2.81 19.66 4.42
N ARG A 95 1.74 19.16 3.80
CA ARG A 95 0.36 19.42 4.23
C ARG A 95 -0.03 18.41 5.32
N SER A 96 -0.75 18.88 6.33
CA SER A 96 -1.39 18.01 7.31
C SER A 96 -2.42 17.13 6.61
N VAL A 97 -2.58 15.89 7.07
CA VAL A 97 -3.62 14.94 6.64
C VAL A 97 -4.85 15.15 7.52
N PHE A 98 -6.05 14.94 6.96
CA PHE A 98 -7.30 14.96 7.70
C PHE A 98 -7.25 13.93 8.84
N GLU A 99 -7.46 14.39 10.07
CA GLU A 99 -7.20 13.59 11.28
C GLU A 99 -8.00 12.27 11.32
N PRO A 100 -9.29 12.22 10.95
CA PRO A 100 -10.04 10.96 10.88
C PRO A 100 -9.41 9.94 9.93
N VAL A 101 -8.89 10.38 8.77
CA VAL A 101 -8.20 9.48 7.82
C VAL A 101 -6.91 8.95 8.44
N LEU A 102 -6.13 9.81 9.09
CA LEU A 102 -4.88 9.40 9.72
C LEU A 102 -5.14 8.38 10.84
N GLN A 103 -6.11 8.64 11.70
CA GLN A 103 -6.48 7.77 12.81
C GLN A 103 -7.06 6.43 12.30
N PHE A 104 -7.95 6.46 11.32
CA PHE A 104 -8.51 5.25 10.72
C PHE A 104 -7.43 4.38 10.08
N CYS A 105 -6.53 4.98 9.28
CA CYS A 105 -5.43 4.23 8.66
C CYS A 105 -4.49 3.61 9.71
N LYS A 106 -4.29 4.29 10.83
CA LYS A 106 -3.47 3.79 11.95
C LYS A 106 -4.12 2.57 12.60
N GLU A 107 -5.41 2.66 12.96
CA GLU A 107 -6.17 1.55 13.53
C GLU A 107 -6.20 0.35 12.60
N LEU A 108 -6.41 0.59 11.31
CA LEU A 108 -6.44 -0.46 10.30
C LEU A 108 -5.08 -1.16 10.17
N THR A 109 -4.00 -0.38 10.02
CA THR A 109 -2.66 -0.91 9.72
C THR A 109 -1.98 -1.58 10.90
N PHE A 110 -2.24 -1.11 12.13
CA PHE A 110 -1.54 -1.57 13.33
C PHE A 110 -2.40 -2.40 14.27
N GLU A 111 -3.71 -2.18 14.29
CA GLU A 111 -4.61 -2.85 15.23
C GLU A 111 -5.56 -3.84 14.53
N ASN A 112 -5.55 -3.90 13.19
CA ASN A 112 -6.53 -4.64 12.39
C ASN A 112 -7.97 -4.28 12.79
N LYS A 113 -8.21 -2.97 12.99
CA LYS A 113 -9.51 -2.42 13.40
C LYS A 113 -10.03 -1.42 12.39
N ALA A 114 -11.36 -1.33 12.31
CA ALA A 114 -12.03 -0.31 11.51
C ALA A 114 -13.16 0.31 12.34
N ASP A 115 -12.89 1.44 13.01
CA ASP A 115 -13.92 2.19 13.72
C ASP A 115 -14.94 2.75 12.72
N SER A 116 -16.17 2.25 12.78
CA SER A 116 -17.29 2.66 11.93
C SER A 116 -17.61 4.15 12.06
N LYS A 117 -17.37 4.79 13.22
CA LYS A 117 -17.60 6.24 13.39
C LYS A 117 -16.57 7.07 12.62
N LEU A 118 -15.32 6.63 12.63
CA LEU A 118 -14.28 7.27 11.82
C LEU A 118 -14.58 7.06 10.33
N MET A 119 -15.01 5.85 9.96
CA MET A 119 -15.39 5.56 8.58
C MET A 119 -16.56 6.43 8.10
N GLU A 120 -17.61 6.58 8.91
CA GLU A 120 -18.75 7.48 8.62
C GLU A 120 -18.28 8.93 8.45
N SER A 121 -17.46 9.43 9.39
CA SER A 121 -16.88 10.79 9.29
C SER A 121 -16.02 10.99 8.04
N ILE A 122 -15.37 9.95 7.52
CA ILE A 122 -14.58 10.01 6.29
C ILE A 122 -15.51 10.03 5.08
N LEU A 123 -16.51 9.16 5.05
CA LEU A 123 -17.45 9.02 3.93
C LEU A 123 -18.31 10.28 3.73
N GLU A 124 -18.63 11.00 4.80
CA GLU A 124 -19.41 12.24 4.76
C GLU A 124 -18.55 13.50 4.54
N SER A 125 -17.21 13.36 4.51
CA SER A 125 -16.30 14.51 4.41
C SER A 125 -16.20 15.03 2.98
N GLU A 126 -16.54 16.30 2.79
CA GLU A 126 -16.28 17.05 1.55
C GLU A 126 -14.82 17.53 1.41
N GLU A 127 -13.99 17.34 2.46
CA GLU A 127 -12.62 17.87 2.52
C GLU A 127 -11.54 16.87 2.06
N LEU A 128 -11.94 15.66 1.63
CA LEU A 128 -10.99 14.63 1.22
C LEU A 128 -10.19 15.04 -0.03
N ARG A 129 -8.87 14.90 0.07
CA ARG A 129 -7.91 15.19 -1.00
C ARG A 129 -7.35 13.91 -1.59
N PRO A 130 -6.70 13.99 -2.77
CA PRO A 130 -6.13 12.82 -3.44
C PRO A 130 -5.18 12.00 -2.57
N VAL A 131 -4.33 12.64 -1.75
CA VAL A 131 -3.43 11.93 -0.85
C VAL A 131 -4.17 11.07 0.18
N GLU A 132 -5.29 11.57 0.73
CA GLU A 132 -6.10 10.83 1.71
C GLU A 132 -6.81 9.65 1.07
N ALA A 133 -7.36 9.84 -0.13
CA ALA A 133 -7.93 8.74 -0.92
C ALA A 133 -6.90 7.63 -1.15
N ARG A 134 -5.69 7.96 -1.59
CA ARG A 134 -4.61 6.97 -1.81
C ARG A 134 -4.17 6.29 -0.51
N MET A 135 -4.12 7.04 0.60
CA MET A 135 -3.80 6.47 1.92
C MET A 135 -4.84 5.45 2.36
N LEU A 136 -6.14 5.75 2.23
CA LEU A 136 -7.22 4.83 2.58
C LEU A 136 -7.17 3.55 1.73
N LEU A 137 -7.00 3.70 0.42
CA LEU A 137 -6.85 2.55 -0.49
C LEU A 137 -5.64 1.69 -0.12
N ALA A 138 -4.47 2.31 0.08
CA ALA A 138 -3.23 1.60 0.41
C ALA A 138 -3.26 0.91 1.77
N ALA A 139 -3.77 1.59 2.80
CA ALA A 139 -3.90 1.02 4.15
C ALA A 139 -4.82 -0.21 4.17
N THR A 140 -5.78 -0.26 3.25
CA THR A 140 -6.72 -1.37 3.13
C THR A 140 -6.16 -2.49 2.26
N MET A 141 -5.69 -2.20 1.03
CA MET A 141 -5.29 -3.24 0.07
C MET A 141 -3.99 -3.98 0.44
N PHE A 142 -3.12 -3.38 1.24
CA PHE A 142 -1.89 -4.04 1.72
C PHE A 142 -2.05 -4.71 3.09
N LEU A 143 -3.26 -4.72 3.66
CA LEU A 143 -3.52 -5.41 4.91
C LEU A 143 -3.63 -6.92 4.65
N ILE A 144 -2.76 -7.71 5.29
CA ILE A 144 -2.78 -9.18 5.19
C ILE A 144 -3.80 -9.73 6.21
N ALA A 145 -5.08 -9.44 5.98
CA ALA A 145 -6.20 -9.91 6.79
C ALA A 145 -7.47 -10.02 5.93
N TYR A 146 -8.33 -11.00 6.22
CA TYR A 146 -9.63 -11.13 5.54
C TYR A 146 -10.73 -10.32 6.23
N THR A 147 -10.61 -10.17 7.55
CA THR A 147 -11.54 -9.42 8.39
C THR A 147 -10.79 -8.51 9.35
N VAL A 148 -11.47 -7.46 9.79
CA VAL A 148 -11.00 -6.53 10.81
C VAL A 148 -12.06 -6.38 11.90
N ASP A 149 -11.62 -5.96 13.09
CA ASP A 149 -12.52 -5.76 14.23
C ASP A 149 -13.15 -4.35 14.20
N ASP A 150 -14.47 -4.28 14.23
CA ASP A 150 -15.25 -3.09 14.55
C ASP A 150 -16.00 -3.34 15.86
N ASN A 151 -15.44 -2.88 16.97
CA ASN A 151 -16.07 -2.96 18.29
C ASN A 151 -16.55 -4.38 18.68
N GLY A 152 -15.78 -5.42 18.33
CA GLY A 152 -16.12 -6.82 18.58
C GLY A 152 -16.87 -7.53 17.45
N GLN A 153 -17.25 -6.81 16.39
CA GLN A 153 -17.80 -7.38 15.17
C GLN A 153 -16.71 -7.56 14.11
N GLN A 154 -16.66 -8.72 13.48
CA GLN A 154 -15.76 -8.96 12.35
C GLN A 154 -16.36 -8.42 11.06
N VAL A 155 -15.67 -7.47 10.43
CA VAL A 155 -16.06 -6.84 9.17
C VAL A 155 -15.12 -7.34 8.06
N PRO A 156 -15.63 -7.83 6.92
CA PRO A 156 -14.80 -8.20 5.79
C PRO A 156 -13.98 -7.00 5.28
N LEU A 157 -12.67 -7.20 5.09
CA LEU A 157 -11.79 -6.17 4.55
C LEU A 157 -12.22 -5.74 3.14
N ARG A 158 -12.76 -6.70 2.37
CA ARG A 158 -13.35 -6.46 1.04
C ARG A 158 -14.41 -5.36 1.07
N ASP A 159 -15.28 -5.37 2.06
CA ASP A 159 -16.39 -4.40 2.16
C ASP A 159 -15.87 -3.00 2.50
N ILE A 160 -14.78 -2.91 3.26
CA ILE A 160 -14.08 -1.64 3.54
C ILE A 160 -13.41 -1.12 2.26
N LEU A 161 -12.68 -1.98 1.54
CA LEU A 161 -12.03 -1.60 0.29
C LEU A 161 -13.04 -1.15 -0.76
N ALA A 162 -14.16 -1.88 -0.88
CA ALA A 162 -15.26 -1.53 -1.78
C ALA A 162 -15.84 -0.14 -1.47
N GLN A 163 -16.03 0.20 -0.19
CA GLN A 163 -16.50 1.51 0.23
C GLN A 163 -15.53 2.62 -0.18
N PHE A 164 -14.22 2.45 0.03
CA PHE A 164 -13.25 3.46 -0.39
C PHE A 164 -13.12 3.58 -1.90
N VAL A 165 -13.13 2.46 -2.64
CA VAL A 165 -13.16 2.51 -4.12
C VAL A 165 -14.43 3.22 -4.60
N GLY A 166 -15.58 2.95 -3.97
CA GLY A 166 -16.85 3.62 -4.24
C GLY A 166 -16.78 5.13 -4.02
N LEU A 167 -16.32 5.55 -2.84
CA LEU A 167 -16.12 6.96 -2.45
C LEU A 167 -15.23 7.69 -3.47
N VAL A 168 -14.05 7.13 -3.76
CA VAL A 168 -13.09 7.73 -4.69
C VAL A 168 -13.68 7.93 -6.08
N LYS A 169 -14.51 6.99 -6.55
CA LYS A 169 -15.17 7.07 -7.87
C LYS A 169 -16.33 8.05 -7.87
N ALA A 170 -17.16 8.06 -6.82
CA ALA A 170 -18.32 8.92 -6.69
C ALA A 170 -17.90 10.39 -6.64
N GLU A 171 -16.96 10.71 -5.75
CA GLU A 171 -16.45 12.07 -5.53
C GLU A 171 -15.34 12.48 -6.49
N ARG A 172 -14.92 11.57 -7.38
CA ARG A 172 -13.83 11.79 -8.37
C ARG A 172 -12.54 12.28 -7.72
N LEU A 173 -12.22 11.75 -6.54
CA LEU A 173 -11.04 12.15 -5.75
C LEU A 173 -9.74 11.85 -6.48
N LEU A 174 -9.73 10.82 -7.33
CA LEU A 174 -8.57 10.39 -8.11
C LEU A 174 -8.90 10.32 -9.61
N ALA A 175 -7.86 10.52 -10.44
CA ALA A 175 -7.96 10.27 -11.86
C ALA A 175 -8.19 8.77 -12.13
N ARG A 176 -8.87 8.43 -13.24
CA ARG A 176 -9.17 7.03 -13.60
C ARG A 176 -7.93 6.15 -13.77
N ASN A 177 -6.79 6.75 -14.09
CA ASN A 177 -5.50 6.09 -14.26
C ASN A 177 -4.57 6.31 -13.07
N ASP A 178 -5.10 6.77 -11.93
CA ASP A 178 -4.31 6.83 -10.70
C ASP A 178 -3.90 5.40 -10.30
N PRO A 179 -2.60 5.14 -10.08
CA PRO A 179 -2.11 3.78 -9.88
C PRO A 179 -2.68 3.13 -8.62
N PHE A 180 -2.94 3.90 -7.55
CA PHE A 180 -3.55 3.36 -6.33
C PHE A 180 -4.99 2.93 -6.56
N LEU A 181 -5.74 3.68 -7.39
CA LEU A 181 -7.12 3.33 -7.71
C LEU A 181 -7.18 2.07 -8.57
N LEU A 182 -6.30 1.94 -9.56
CA LEU A 182 -6.24 0.75 -10.41
C LEU A 182 -5.86 -0.49 -9.60
N GLU A 183 -4.83 -0.38 -8.76
CA GLU A 183 -4.38 -1.50 -7.93
C GLU A 183 -5.44 -1.92 -6.90
N ALA A 184 -6.11 -0.95 -6.26
CA ALA A 184 -7.19 -1.23 -5.33
C ALA A 184 -8.38 -1.94 -6.00
N GLN A 185 -8.67 -1.64 -7.27
CA GLN A 185 -9.70 -2.33 -8.04
C GLN A 185 -9.30 -3.79 -8.31
N CYS A 186 -8.06 -4.02 -8.74
CA CYS A 186 -7.53 -5.38 -8.92
C CYS A 186 -7.56 -6.18 -7.61
N ALA A 187 -7.14 -5.56 -6.49
CA ALA A 187 -7.16 -6.19 -5.17
C ALA A 187 -8.60 -6.51 -4.72
N LEU A 188 -9.56 -5.62 -4.98
CA LEU A 188 -10.96 -5.87 -4.67
C LEU A 188 -11.53 -7.05 -5.48
N GLU A 189 -11.26 -7.09 -6.80
CA GLU A 189 -11.66 -8.20 -7.65
C GLU A 189 -11.06 -9.53 -7.19
N ALA A 190 -9.79 -9.55 -6.74
CA ALA A 190 -9.17 -10.73 -6.19
C ALA A 190 -9.87 -11.23 -4.90
N LEU A 191 -10.19 -10.31 -3.97
CA LEU A 191 -10.93 -10.65 -2.75
C LEU A 191 -12.34 -11.17 -3.03
N GLU A 192 -13.02 -10.61 -4.05
CA GLU A 192 -14.34 -11.08 -4.49
C GLU A 192 -14.29 -12.52 -5.05
N LEU A 193 -13.25 -12.84 -5.83
CA LEU A 193 -13.05 -14.19 -6.37
C LEU A 193 -12.75 -15.21 -5.25
N GLU A 194 -11.87 -14.88 -4.32
CA GLU A 194 -11.54 -15.76 -3.19
C GLU A 194 -12.76 -16.03 -2.31
N GLU A 195 -13.61 -15.03 -2.07
CA GLU A 195 -14.86 -15.22 -1.34
C GLU A 195 -15.82 -16.14 -2.09
N ALA A 196 -15.96 -15.96 -3.40
CA ALA A 196 -16.80 -16.83 -4.24
C ALA A 196 -16.31 -18.29 -4.23
N GLU A 197 -15.00 -18.52 -4.20
CA GLU A 197 -14.41 -19.86 -4.12
C GLU A 197 -14.61 -20.52 -2.75
N ASN A 198 -14.56 -19.74 -1.67
CA ASN A 198 -14.71 -20.25 -0.29
C ASN A 198 -16.17 -20.53 0.13
N GLN A 199 -17.16 -20.15 -0.69
CA GLN A 199 -18.58 -20.41 -0.45
C GLN A 199 -19.09 -21.69 -1.16
N ILE A 200 -18.21 -22.45 -1.82
CA ILE A 200 -18.47 -23.74 -2.48
C ILE A 200 -18.01 -24.90 -1.60
#